data_AF-A0A7Y5BSV2-F1
#
_entry.id   AF-A0A7Y5BSV2-F1
#
_cell.length_a   1.000
_cell.length_b   1.000
_cell.length_c   1.000
_cell.angle_alpha   90.00
_cell.angle_beta   90.00
_cell.angle_gamma   90.00
#
_symmetry.space_group_name_H-M   'P 1'
#
loop_
_entity.id
_entity.type
_entity.pdbx_description
1 polymer ?
#
loop_
_entity_poly.entity_id
_entity_poly.type
_entity_poly.pdbx_seq_one_letter_code
_entity_poly.pdbx_strand_id
1 'polypeptide(L)'
;MSTILETLSSYVPNLILRRIVKNPEPIIAPTYESFPAAVLYADIKGFTALTERLDGIPHAEQGAGAEAVTHAINAYFERFIDVLHAHAGDIVKFTGDGVLAV
;
A
#
# COMPACT_ATOMS: atom_id res chain seq x y z
N MET A 1 -7.53 15.41 14.31
CA MET A 1 -6.07 15.40 14.03
C MET A 1 -5.59 14.02 14.39
N SER A 2 -4.90 13.32 13.48
CA SER A 2 -4.28 12.04 13.82
C SER A 2 -3.12 12.28 14.78
N THR A 3 -2.89 11.34 15.68
CA THR A 3 -1.67 11.35 16.51
C THR A 3 -0.46 10.96 15.64
N ILE A 4 0.75 11.24 16.13
CA ILE A 4 1.98 10.79 15.45
C ILE A 4 2.01 9.26 15.35
N LEU A 5 1.49 8.56 16.35
CA LEU A 5 1.43 7.11 16.37
C LEU A 5 0.47 6.57 15.31
N GLU A 6 -0.73 7.14 15.19
CA GLU A 6 -1.69 6.78 14.13
C GLU A 6 -1.09 7.01 12.74
N THR A 7 -0.41 8.14 12.56
CA THR A 7 0.24 8.49 11.30
C THR A 7 1.37 7.52 10.96
N LEU A 8 2.23 7.16 11.92
CA LEU A 8 3.30 6.18 11.66
C LEU A 8 2.75 4.76 11.45
N SER A 9 1.66 4.42 12.13
CA SER A 9 1.02 3.10 12.02
C SER A 9 0.45 2.86 10.62
N SER A 10 0.01 3.89 9.90
CA SER A 10 -0.51 3.72 8.53
C SER A 10 0.57 3.40 7.49
N TYR A 11 1.85 3.48 7.84
CA TYR A 11 2.97 3.13 6.93
C TYR A 11 3.44 1.68 7.07
N VAL A 12 2.86 0.91 8.00
CA VAL A 12 3.26 -0.48 8.24
C VAL A 12 2.03 -1.41 8.25
N PRO A 13 2.19 -2.68 7.81
CA PRO A 13 1.11 -3.66 7.90
C PRO A 13 0.64 -3.88 9.34
N ASN A 14 -0.63 -4.25 9.53
CA ASN A 14 -1.14 -4.62 10.85
C ASN A 14 -0.37 -5.81 11.46
N LEU A 15 0.22 -6.69 10.65
CA LEU A 15 1.11 -7.75 11.11
C LEU A 15 2.28 -7.20 11.95
N ILE A 16 2.87 -6.07 11.53
CA ILE A 16 3.99 -5.45 12.23
C ILE A 16 3.50 -4.82 13.54
N LEU A 17 2.34 -4.15 13.50
CA LEU A 17 1.72 -3.56 14.70
C LEU A 17 1.38 -4.65 15.73
N ARG A 18 0.78 -5.75 15.31
CA ARG A 18 0.49 -6.91 16.18
C ARG A 18 1.76 -7.48 16.79
N ARG A 19 2.84 -7.57 16.01
CA ARG A 19 4.14 -8.03 16.49
C ARG A 19 4.75 -7.10 17.54
N ILE A 20 4.65 -5.78 17.36
CA ILE A 20 5.13 -4.76 18.30
C ILE A 20 4.30 -4.81 19.60
N VAL A 21 2.97 -4.92 19.50
CA VAL A 21 2.09 -5.05 20.68
C VAL A 21 2.42 -6.31 21.47
N LYS A 22 2.70 -7.43 20.79
CA LYS A 22 3.05 -8.70 21.43
C LYS A 22 4.44 -8.69 22.09
N ASN A 23 5.41 -8.00 21.50
CA ASN A 23 6.72 -7.80 22.08
C ASN A 23 7.29 -6.44 21.62
N PRO A 24 7.32 -5.43 22.51
CA PRO A 24 7.66 -4.05 22.19
C PRO A 24 9.17 -3.81 22.06
N GLU A 25 10.01 -4.83 22.31
CA GLU A 25 11.46 -4.70 22.14
C GLU A 25 11.82 -4.40 20.67
N PRO A 26 12.78 -3.48 20.42
CA PRO A 26 13.23 -3.16 19.08
C PRO A 26 13.73 -4.38 18.30
N ILE A 27 13.43 -4.43 17.00
CA ILE A 27 13.96 -5.46 16.10
C ILE A 27 15.41 -5.10 15.76
N ILE A 28 16.37 -5.75 16.43
CA ILE A 28 17.81 -5.52 16.26
C ILE A 28 18.51 -6.55 15.37
N ALA A 29 17.80 -7.61 14.96
CA ALA A 29 18.30 -8.67 14.10
C ALA A 29 17.15 -9.22 13.23
N PRO A 30 17.44 -9.93 12.12
CA PRO A 30 16.41 -10.57 11.31
C PRO A 30 15.54 -11.50 12.16
N THR A 31 14.23 -11.42 11.98
CA THR A 31 13.24 -12.29 12.63
C THR A 31 12.32 -12.91 11.59
N TYR A 32 11.70 -14.03 11.93
CA TYR A 32 10.71 -14.69 11.09
C TYR A 32 9.52 -15.16 11.92
N GLU A 33 8.35 -15.19 11.30
CA GLU A 33 7.13 -15.78 11.84
C GLU A 33 6.46 -16.60 10.73
N SER A 34 5.84 -17.73 11.10
CA SER A 34 5.10 -18.59 10.18
C SER A 34 3.69 -18.78 10.70
N PHE A 35 2.72 -18.59 9.82
CA PHE A 35 1.30 -18.72 10.13
C PHE A 35 0.53 -19.15 8.87
N PRO A 36 -0.58 -19.87 9.01
CA PRO A 36 -1.47 -20.14 7.88
C PRO A 36 -2.08 -18.82 7.36
N ALA A 37 -2.02 -18.60 6.05
CA ALA A 37 -2.56 -17.40 5.41
C ALA A 37 -3.21 -17.74 4.06
N ALA A 38 -4.24 -16.99 3.69
CA ALA A 38 -4.61 -16.83 2.28
C ALA A 38 -3.80 -15.66 1.73
N VAL A 39 -3.29 -15.76 0.50
CA VAL A 39 -2.48 -14.70 -0.10
C VAL A 39 -3.19 -14.17 -1.32
N LEU A 40 -3.40 -12.86 -1.37
CA LEU A 40 -3.90 -12.15 -2.54
C LEU A 40 -2.76 -11.32 -3.15
N TYR A 41 -2.51 -11.53 -4.43
CA TYR A 41 -1.70 -10.63 -5.24
C TYR A 41 -2.58 -10.06 -6.36
N ALA A 42 -2.74 -8.74 -6.37
CA ALA A 42 -3.58 -8.03 -7.32
C ALA A 42 -2.78 -6.93 -8.02
N ASP A 43 -3.12 -6.64 -9.27
CA ASP A 43 -2.45 -5.69 -10.15
C ASP A 43 -3.49 -4.83 -10.88
N ILE A 44 -3.28 -3.51 -10.92
CA ILE A 44 -4.21 -2.58 -11.60
C ILE A 44 -3.96 -2.62 -13.11
N LYS A 45 -4.92 -3.21 -13.83
CA LYS A 45 -4.85 -3.25 -15.30
C LYS A 45 -4.83 -1.86 -15.93
N GLY A 46 -3.93 -1.67 -16.89
CA GLY A 46 -3.82 -0.45 -17.68
C GLY A 46 -3.06 0.69 -16.99
N PHE A 47 -2.58 0.49 -15.76
CA PHE A 47 -1.84 1.50 -15.03
C PHE A 47 -0.53 1.89 -15.71
N THR A 48 0.33 0.91 -16.01
CA THR A 48 1.63 1.15 -16.66
C THR A 48 1.47 1.89 -18.00
N ALA A 49 0.48 1.50 -18.79
CA ALA A 49 0.19 2.15 -20.07
C ALA A 49 -0.33 3.59 -19.89
N LEU A 50 -1.07 3.87 -18.81
CA LEU A 50 -1.55 5.21 -18.48
C LEU A 50 -0.39 6.12 -18.06
N THR A 51 0.53 5.63 -17.23
CA THR A 51 1.70 6.41 -16.78
C THR A 51 2.59 6.79 -17.96
N GLU A 52 2.91 5.83 -18.84
CA GLU A 52 3.72 6.07 -20.03
C GLU A 52 3.10 7.11 -20.97
N ARG A 53 1.77 7.11 -21.11
CA ARG A 53 1.06 8.08 -21.97
C ARG A 53 1.07 9.49 -21.40
N LEU A 54 0.96 9.64 -20.08
CA LEU A 54 0.90 10.96 -19.44
C LEU A 54 2.28 11.61 -19.35
N ASP A 55 3.35 10.83 -19.22
CA ASP A 55 4.73 11.32 -19.28
C ASP A 55 5.11 11.83 -20.69
N GLY A 56 4.43 11.35 -21.73
CA GLY A 56 4.70 11.70 -23.13
C GLY A 56 4.02 12.98 -23.65
N ILE A 57 3.24 13.71 -22.85
CA ILE A 57 2.48 14.88 -23.31
C ILE A 57 3.38 16.13 -23.42
N PRO A 58 3.64 16.65 -24.64
CA PRO A 58 4.44 17.86 -24.81
C PRO A 58 3.70 19.09 -24.25
N HIS A 59 4.42 19.99 -23.58
CA HIS A 59 3.90 21.23 -22.98
C HIS A 59 2.94 21.09 -21.79
N ALA A 60 2.76 19.88 -21.24
CA ALA A 60 2.11 19.73 -19.93
C ALA A 60 2.96 20.41 -18.84
N GLU A 61 2.30 20.95 -17.81
CA GLU A 61 2.99 21.37 -16.59
C GLU A 61 3.77 20.20 -16.02
N GLN A 62 5.04 20.44 -15.67
CA GLN A 62 5.92 19.41 -15.12
C GLN A 62 5.28 18.80 -13.86
N GLY A 63 5.01 17.49 -13.90
CA GLY A 63 4.43 16.75 -12.78
C GLY A 63 2.90 16.56 -12.84
N ALA A 64 2.16 17.29 -13.67
CA ALA A 64 0.70 17.17 -13.74
C ALA A 64 0.21 15.75 -14.12
N GLY A 65 0.95 15.06 -15.00
CA GLY A 65 0.68 13.66 -15.35
C GLY A 65 0.86 12.72 -14.17
N ALA A 66 1.95 12.87 -13.42
CA ALA A 66 2.25 12.05 -12.24
C ALA A 66 1.26 12.30 -11.10
N GLU A 67 0.80 13.54 -10.91
CA GLU A 67 -0.24 13.87 -9.93
C GLU A 67 -1.58 13.23 -10.29
N ALA A 68 -2.01 13.33 -11.55
CA ALA A 68 -3.25 12.71 -12.02
C ALA A 68 -3.23 11.18 -11.86
N VAL A 69 -2.10 10.55 -12.19
CA VAL A 69 -1.82 9.13 -11.97
C VAL A 69 -1.93 8.78 -10.49
N THR A 70 -1.22 9.51 -9.62
CA THR A 70 -1.21 9.27 -8.18
C THR A 70 -2.61 9.39 -7.59
N HIS A 71 -3.37 10.40 -8.00
CA HIS A 71 -4.74 10.59 -7.55
C HIS A 71 -5.65 9.41 -7.95
N ALA A 72 -5.55 8.94 -9.20
CA ALA A 72 -6.34 7.81 -9.69
C ALA A 72 -5.98 6.50 -8.94
N ILE A 73 -4.69 6.25 -8.69
CA ILE A 73 -4.24 5.10 -7.91
C ILE A 73 -4.81 5.16 -6.50
N ASN A 74 -4.64 6.28 -5.81
CA ASN A 74 -5.04 6.41 -4.43
C ASN A 74 -6.55 6.19 -4.28
N ALA A 75 -7.36 6.74 -5.19
CA ALA A 75 -8.81 6.51 -5.21
C ALA A 75 -9.18 5.04 -5.45
N TYR A 76 -8.40 4.31 -6.27
CA TYR A 76 -8.61 2.87 -6.46
C TYR A 76 -8.20 2.08 -5.22
N PHE A 77 -7.01 2.35 -4.66
CA PHE A 77 -6.50 1.67 -3.49
C PHE A 77 -7.36 1.92 -2.26
N GLU A 78 -7.91 3.12 -2.05
CA GLU A 78 -8.84 3.41 -0.97
C GLU A 78 -9.99 2.40 -0.95
N ARG A 79 -10.65 2.21 -2.10
CA ARG A 79 -11.74 1.23 -2.24
C ARG A 79 -11.28 -0.21 -2.03
N PHE A 80 -10.07 -0.54 -2.48
CA PHE A 80 -9.50 -1.88 -2.32
C PHE A 80 -9.13 -2.19 -0.87
N ILE A 81 -8.54 -1.22 -0.17
CA ILE A 81 -8.22 -1.25 1.26
C ILE A 81 -9.50 -1.47 2.07
N ASP A 82 -10.57 -0.72 1.77
CA ASP A 82 -11.86 -0.86 2.46
C ASP A 82 -12.42 -2.27 2.35
N VAL A 83 -12.38 -2.86 1.15
CA VAL A 83 -12.85 -4.25 0.93
C VAL A 83 -11.98 -5.24 1.69
N LEU A 84 -10.65 -5.10 1.63
CA LEU A 84 -9.74 -5.98 2.35
C LEU A 84 -9.98 -5.93 3.86
N HIS A 85 -10.05 -4.73 4.43
CA HIS A 85 -10.30 -4.54 5.86
C HIS A 85 -11.68 -5.07 6.27
N ALA A 86 -12.72 -4.92 5.43
CA ALA A 86 -14.04 -5.50 5.67
C ALA A 86 -14.03 -7.03 5.75
N HIS A 87 -13.06 -7.67 5.09
CA HIS A 87 -12.81 -9.11 5.15
C HIS A 87 -11.69 -9.51 6.13
N ALA A 88 -11.29 -8.60 7.03
CA ALA A 88 -10.22 -8.78 8.00
C ALA A 88 -8.83 -9.11 7.40
N GLY A 89 -8.63 -8.79 6.11
CA GLY A 89 -7.34 -8.87 5.45
C GLY A 89 -6.42 -7.71 5.83
N ASP A 90 -5.13 -7.89 5.56
CA ASP A 90 -4.07 -6.92 5.85
C ASP A 90 -3.20 -6.68 4.61
N ILE A 91 -2.89 -5.41 4.33
CA ILE A 91 -2.00 -5.08 3.22
C ILE A 91 -0.57 -5.19 3.70
N VAL A 92 0.17 -6.10 3.07
CA VAL A 92 1.58 -6.34 3.38
C VAL A 92 2.49 -5.38 2.62
N LYS A 93 2.20 -5.15 1.33
CA LYS A 93 3.04 -4.30 0.49
C LYS A 93 2.32 -3.82 -0.77
N PHE A 94 2.63 -2.58 -1.14
CA PHE A 94 2.38 -2.04 -2.48
C PHE A 94 3.64 -2.18 -3.34
N THR A 95 3.48 -2.56 -4.62
CA THR A 95 4.56 -2.68 -5.60
C THR A 95 4.20 -1.91 -6.86
N GLY A 96 4.33 -0.58 -6.82
CA GLY A 96 3.80 0.27 -7.88
C GLY A 96 2.28 0.19 -7.92
N ASP A 97 1.74 -0.41 -8.97
CA ASP A 97 0.32 -0.74 -9.19
C ASP A 97 -0.13 -2.07 -8.58
N GLY A 98 0.80 -2.87 -8.05
CA GLY A 98 0.50 -4.13 -7.39
C GLY A 98 0.18 -3.97 -5.89
N VAL A 99 -0.65 -4.87 -5.37
CA VAL A 99 -0.90 -5.06 -3.94
C VAL A 99 -0.71 -6.51 -3.55
N LEU A 100 0.05 -6.72 -2.47
CA LEU A 100 0.14 -7.99 -1.75
C LEU A 100 -0.61 -7.87 -0.43
N ALA A 101 -1.58 -8.75 -0.21
CA ALA A 101 -2.37 -8.83 1.00
C ALA A 101 -2.47 -10.26 1.53
N VAL A 102 -2.72 -10.37 2.83
CA VAL A 102 -2.94 -11.63 3.56
C VAL A 102 -4.22 -11.61 4.39
#